data_AF-W2CZL0-F1
#
_entry.id   AF-W2CZL0-F1
#
_cell.length_a   1.000
_cell.length_b   1.000
_cell.length_c   1.000
_cell.angle_alpha   90.00
_cell.angle_beta   90.00
_cell.angle_gamma   90.00
#
_symmetry.space_group_name_H-M   'P 1'
#
loop_
_entity.id
_entity.type
_entity.pdbx_description
1 polymer ?
#
loop_
_entity_poly.entity_id
_entity_poly.type
_entity_poly.pdbx_seq_one_letter_code
_entity_poly.pdbx_strand_id
1 'polypeptide(L)'
;MMVDIRLGTEFKRQFKRLMKKYPSLLEDLKTFKQDLEINPQQGVALGAHLYKVRMAIASKGKGKSAGARVITYRILVKQECIEIT
;
A
#
# COMPACT_ATOMS: atom_id res chain seq x y z
N MET A 1 2.32 -10.40 -11.27
CA MET A 1 0.90 -10.64 -10.95
C MET A 1 0.14 -9.37 -11.22
N MET A 2 -1.08 -9.47 -11.75
CA MET A 2 -1.94 -8.29 -11.91
C MET A 2 -2.65 -8.02 -10.58
N VAL A 3 -2.34 -6.90 -9.94
CA VAL A 3 -2.88 -6.51 -8.63
C VAL A 3 -3.61 -5.19 -8.80
N ASP A 4 -4.92 -5.17 -8.50
CA ASP A 4 -5.72 -3.95 -8.50
C ASP A 4 -5.59 -3.24 -7.14
N ILE A 5 -4.98 -2.05 -7.13
CA ILE A 5 -4.75 -1.25 -5.92
C ILE A 5 -5.78 -0.12 -5.83
N ARG A 6 -6.74 -0.28 -4.91
CA ARG A 6 -7.77 0.73 -4.61
C ARG A 6 -7.42 1.51 -3.35
N LEU A 7 -7.50 2.83 -3.44
CA LEU A 7 -7.30 3.73 -2.29
C LEU A 7 -8.64 4.01 -1.60
N GLY A 8 -8.76 3.62 -0.33
CA GLY A 8 -9.94 3.89 0.49
C GLY A 8 -10.16 5.39 0.78
N THR A 9 -11.39 5.75 1.12
CA THR A 9 -11.82 7.13 1.37
C THR A 9 -11.04 7.78 2.53
N GLU A 10 -10.86 7.05 3.62
CA GLU A 10 -10.10 7.51 4.78
C GLU A 10 -8.62 7.72 4.47
N PHE A 11 -8.03 6.81 3.69
CA PHE A 11 -6.66 6.96 3.22
C PHE A 11 -6.50 8.24 2.40
N LYS A 12 -7.39 8.48 1.41
CA LYS A 12 -7.35 9.69 0.57
C LYS A 12 -7.46 10.98 1.41
N ARG A 13 -8.34 10.99 2.41
CA ARG A 13 -8.53 12.12 3.33
C ARG A 13 -7.26 12.45 4.10
N GLN A 14 -6.64 11.45 4.72
CA GLN A 14 -5.40 11.63 5.49
C GLN A 14 -4.23 11.96 4.57
N PHE A 15 -4.13 11.28 3.42
CA PHE A 15 -3.09 11.50 2.43
C PHE A 15 -3.10 12.95 1.92
N LYS A 16 -4.28 13.53 1.62
CA LYS A 16 -4.39 14.95 1.21
C LYS A 16 -3.83 15.91 2.26
N ARG A 17 -4.05 15.64 3.55
CA ARG A 17 -3.47 16.45 4.64
C ARG A 17 -1.95 16.31 4.70
N LEU A 18 -1.44 15.09 4.52
CA LEU A 18 0.00 14.82 4.57
C LEU A 18 0.74 15.34 3.34
N MET A 19 0.12 15.32 2.15
CA MET A 19 0.72 15.88 0.93
C MET A 19 1.07 17.36 1.07
N LYS A 20 0.26 18.12 1.82
CA LYS A 20 0.56 19.54 2.11
C LYS A 20 1.81 19.71 2.98
N LYS A 21 2.16 18.70 3.78
CA LYS A 21 3.28 18.74 4.73
C LYS A 21 4.56 18.15 4.15
N TYR A 22 4.45 17.17 3.26
CA TYR A 22 5.57 16.40 2.73
C TYR A 22 5.57 16.48 1.20
N PRO A 23 6.43 17.31 0.58
CA PRO A 23 6.42 17.53 -0.87
C PRO A 23 6.65 16.26 -1.70
N SER A 24 7.43 15.31 -1.18
CA SER A 24 7.75 14.04 -1.86
C SER A 24 6.61 13.02 -1.85
N LEU A 25 5.55 13.24 -1.06
CA LEU A 25 4.63 12.17 -0.67
C LEU A 25 3.88 11.54 -1.86
N LEU A 26 3.63 12.33 -2.92
CA LEU A 26 2.99 11.83 -4.12
C LEU A 26 3.88 10.82 -4.85
N GLU A 27 5.16 11.13 -5.01
CA GLU A 27 6.14 10.22 -5.63
C GLU A 27 6.43 9.03 -4.71
N ASP A 28 6.54 9.26 -3.39
CA ASP A 28 6.69 8.19 -2.40
C ASP A 28 5.54 7.16 -2.51
N LEU A 29 4.31 7.63 -2.76
CA LEU A 29 3.15 6.75 -2.96
C LEU A 29 3.24 5.94 -4.26
N LYS A 30 3.80 6.52 -5.35
CA LYS A 30 3.98 5.78 -6.62
C LYS A 30 4.97 4.65 -6.45
N THR A 31 6.12 4.92 -5.83
CA THR A 31 7.11 3.89 -5.50
C THR A 31 6.51 2.83 -4.58
N PHE A 32 5.75 3.25 -3.58
CA PHE A 32 5.06 2.31 -2.68
C PHE A 32 4.05 1.41 -3.41
N LYS A 33 3.34 1.92 -4.42
CA LYS A 33 2.45 1.10 -5.26
C LYS A 33 3.22 0.07 -6.08
N GLN A 34 4.33 0.47 -6.70
CA GLN A 34 5.19 -0.45 -7.45
C GLN A 34 5.71 -1.57 -6.55
N ASP A 35 6.17 -1.23 -5.33
CA ASP A 35 6.60 -2.22 -4.35
C ASP A 35 5.47 -3.19 -3.98
N LEU A 36 4.23 -2.70 -3.85
CA LEU A 36 3.05 -3.52 -3.57
C LEU A 36 2.65 -4.41 -4.75
N GLU A 37 2.82 -3.96 -5.99
CA GLU A 37 2.54 -4.77 -7.19
C GLU A 37 3.53 -5.94 -7.30
N ILE A 38 4.80 -5.70 -6.96
CA ILE A 38 5.85 -6.72 -6.94
C ILE A 38 5.62 -7.70 -5.79
N ASN A 39 5.35 -7.19 -4.58
CA ASN A 39 5.11 -8.00 -3.40
C ASN A 39 3.86 -7.53 -2.61
N PRO A 40 2.68 -8.08 -2.92
CA PRO A 40 1.43 -7.71 -2.23
C PRO A 40 1.36 -8.14 -0.77
N GLN A 41 2.23 -9.06 -0.33
CA GLN A 41 2.24 -9.60 1.03
C GLN A 41 3.31 -8.95 1.91
N GLN A 42 3.92 -7.86 1.45
CA GLN A 42 4.96 -7.18 2.20
C GLN A 42 4.46 -6.61 3.54
N GLY A 43 5.39 -6.44 4.49
CA GLY A 43 5.10 -5.88 5.80
C GLY A 43 4.76 -6.95 6.84
N VAL A 44 4.11 -6.52 7.91
CA VAL A 44 3.77 -7.38 9.05
C VAL A 44 2.28 -7.71 9.00
N ALA A 45 1.94 -8.99 8.96
CA ALA A 45 0.57 -9.45 9.06
C ALA A 45 -0.05 -9.04 10.41
N LEU A 46 -1.25 -8.47 10.37
CA LEU A 46 -2.04 -8.12 11.57
C LEU A 46 -3.20 -9.10 11.80
N GLY A 47 -3.34 -10.14 10.97
CA GLY A 47 -4.51 -11.03 10.92
C GLY A 47 -5.59 -10.52 9.97
N ALA A 48 -6.60 -11.35 9.69
CA ALA A 48 -7.75 -11.01 8.85
C ALA A 48 -7.40 -10.34 7.50
N HIS A 49 -6.36 -10.84 6.82
CA HIS A 49 -5.83 -10.28 5.56
C HIS A 49 -5.36 -8.82 5.62
N LEU A 50 -5.14 -8.28 6.82
CA LEU A 50 -4.56 -6.96 7.05
C LEU A 50 -3.04 -7.03 7.18
N TYR A 51 -2.35 -6.07 6.58
CA TYR A 51 -0.90 -5.93 6.67
C TYR A 51 -0.52 -4.50 7.05
N LYS A 52 0.51 -4.38 7.90
CA LYS A 52 1.14 -3.11 8.26
C LYS A 52 2.43 -2.96 7.48
N VAL A 53 2.43 -2.02 6.54
CA VAL A 53 3.58 -1.77 5.65
C VAL A 53 4.23 -0.43 6.01
N ARG A 54 5.56 -0.39 6.02
CA ARG A 54 6.33 0.83 6.29
C ARG A 54 6.66 1.51 4.98
N MET A 55 6.06 2.68 4.74
CA MET A 55 6.34 3.53 3.58
C MET A 55 7.38 4.58 3.98
N ALA A 56 8.44 4.74 3.21
CA ALA A 56 9.36 5.86 3.40
C ALA A 56 8.67 7.18 3.00
N ILE A 57 9.09 8.29 3.59
CA ILE A 57 8.73 9.63 3.12
C ILE A 57 10.05 10.33 2.83
N ALA A 58 10.45 10.43 1.57
CA ALA A 58 11.80 10.85 1.18
C ALA A 58 12.15 12.25 1.72
N SER A 59 11.19 13.19 1.68
CA SER A 59 11.36 14.56 2.20
C SER A 59 11.70 14.65 3.70
N LYS A 60 11.57 13.57 4.47
CA LYS A 60 12.03 13.53 5.87
C LYS A 60 13.50 13.14 6.03
N GLY A 61 14.18 12.64 4.98
CA GLY A 61 15.61 12.33 4.99
C GLY A 61 16.06 11.21 5.95
N LYS A 62 15.13 10.46 6.54
CA LYS A 62 15.42 9.46 7.60
C LYS A 62 14.98 8.04 7.23
N GLY A 63 14.64 7.79 5.96
CA GLY A 63 14.19 6.48 5.48
C GLY A 63 12.89 5.98 6.14
N LYS A 64 12.73 4.65 6.22
CA LYS A 64 11.51 3.99 6.73
C LYS A 64 11.27 4.19 8.25
N SER A 65 12.26 4.65 9.01
CA SER A 65 12.14 4.91 10.45
C SER A 65 11.26 6.13 10.75
N ALA A 66 11.38 7.19 9.95
CA ALA A 66 10.57 8.39 10.10
C ALA A 66 9.38 8.48 9.14
N GLY A 67 9.16 7.45 8.31
CA GLY A 67 8.13 7.41 7.28
C GLY A 67 6.68 7.31 7.81
N ALA A 68 5.84 6.60 7.06
CA ALA A 68 4.44 6.33 7.41
C ALA A 68 4.20 4.82 7.59
N ARG A 69 3.15 4.50 8.33
CA ARG A 69 2.60 3.14 8.40
C ARG A 69 1.31 3.12 7.59
N VAL A 70 1.27 2.27 6.58
CA VAL A 70 0.09 2.06 5.73
C VAL A 70 -0.52 0.71 6.10
N ILE A 71 -1.82 0.71 6.35
CA ILE A 71 -2.58 -0.53 6.53
C ILE A 71 -3.18 -0.92 5.18
N THR A 72 -2.88 -2.12 4.73
CA THR A 72 -3.46 -2.69 3.51
C THR A 72 -4.39 -3.84 3.88
N TYR A 73 -5.45 -4.01 3.08
CA TYR A 73 -6.37 -5.14 3.18
C TYR A 73 -6.31 -5.92 1.87
N ARG A 74 -6.01 -7.21 1.95
CA ARG A 74 -5.83 -8.07 0.77
C ARG A 74 -7.09 -8.86 0.49
N ILE A 75 -7.58 -8.76 -0.74
CA ILE A 75 -8.70 -9.57 -1.24
C ILE A 75 -8.15 -10.56 -2.26
N LEU A 76 -8.39 -11.85 -2.04
CA LEU A 76 -8.08 -12.90 -3.00
C LEU A 76 -9.33 -13.18 -3.82
N VAL A 77 -9.29 -12.82 -5.11
CA VAL A 77 -10.35 -13.15 -6.07
C VAL A 77 -9.87 -14.37 -6.85
N LYS A 78 -10.54 -15.51 -6.67
CA LYS A 78 -10.33 -16.69 -7.51
C LYS A 78 -11.28 -16.60 -8.70
N GLN A 79 -10.80 -16.91 -9.90
CA GLN A 79 -11.68 -17.14 -11.04
C GLN A 79 -12.39 -18.47 -10.86
N GLU A 80 -13.66 -18.54 -11.24
CA GLU A 80 -14.36 -19.81 -11.37
C GLU A 80 -13.80 -20.54 -12.59
N CYS A 81 -13.33 -21.77 -12.37
CA CYS A 81 -12.90 -22.66 -13.43
C CYS A 81 -13.80 -23.88 -13.41
N ILE A 82 -14.44 -24.17 -14.56
CA ILE A 82 -15.18 -25.41 -14.79
C ILE A 82 -14.35 -26.22 -15.76
N GLU A 83 -13.85 -27.36 -15.29
CA GLU A 83 -13.20 -28.35 -16.13
C GLU A 83 -14.26 -29.39 -16.50
N ILE A 84 -14.47 -29.62 -17.79
CA ILE A 84 -15.36 -30.66 -18.31
C ILE A 84 -14.47 -31.81 -18.78
N THR A 85 -14.69 -32.99 -18.24
CA THR A 85 -14.07 -34.26 -18.69
C THR A 85 -15.08 -35.09 -19.45
#